data_AF-A0A6L8KLH1-F1
#
_entry.id   AF-A0A6L8KLH1-F1
#
_cell.length_a   1.000
_cell.length_b   1.000
_cell.length_c   1.000
_cell.angle_alpha   90.00
_cell.angle_beta   90.00
_cell.angle_gamma   90.00
#
_symmetry.space_group_name_H-M   'P 1'
#
loop_
_entity.id
_entity.type
_entity.pdbx_description
1 polymer ?
#
loop_
_entity_poly.entity_id
_entity_poly.type
_entity_poly.pdbx_seq_one_letter_code
_entity_poly.pdbx_strand_id
1 'polypeptide(L)'
;MKALIALLGAAVITMTAQAQNVTSVAQADAALVQVASDRAAANEEFAASERECSAKFFVNNCLDKAKEKRRVALSAIRAREVDAQHFKRADSVARRDGDLAERARKDADEAALRAAQPAKPAKEEKAPAPAPSGQRVADREAEHAAKIKRLEQQDAAEAAKRAANVQAYEKKKAESERRQTQVERKKAENAEKAKAAAERAEADKKKAEAQAAAAASKK
;
A
#
# COMPACT_ATOMS: atom_id res chain seq x y z
N MET A 1 1.84 -54.20 21.27
CA MET A 1 2.49 -53.08 22.00
C MET A 1 2.95 -52.04 21.00
N LYS A 2 2.25 -50.89 20.98
CA LYS A 2 2.75 -49.51 20.86
C LYS A 2 3.70 -49.22 19.66
N ALA A 3 3.20 -48.73 18.53
CA ALA A 3 2.86 -47.32 18.24
C ALA A 3 4.07 -46.37 18.33
N LEU A 4 4.57 -45.93 17.16
CA LEU A 4 5.33 -44.69 16.96
C LEU A 4 5.40 -44.38 15.44
N ILE A 5 4.28 -43.89 14.92
CA ILE A 5 4.21 -43.09 13.69
C ILE A 5 3.57 -41.77 14.11
N ALA A 6 4.03 -40.68 13.50
CA ALA A 6 3.52 -39.30 13.56
C ALA A 6 4.21 -38.38 14.57
N LEU A 7 5.20 -37.63 14.08
CA LEU A 7 5.51 -36.26 14.52
C LEU A 7 6.04 -35.49 13.29
N LEU A 8 5.14 -35.22 12.35
CA LEU A 8 5.28 -34.25 11.28
C LEU A 8 3.90 -33.60 11.15
N GLY A 9 3.77 -32.36 11.63
CA GLY A 9 2.56 -31.56 11.47
C GLY A 9 2.03 -30.97 12.77
N ALA A 10 2.65 -29.89 13.24
CA ALA A 10 1.99 -28.87 14.07
C ALA A 10 2.87 -27.61 14.13
N ALA A 11 3.05 -26.95 12.98
CA ALA A 11 3.60 -25.60 12.93
C ALA A 11 2.77 -24.76 11.96
N VAL A 12 1.47 -24.66 12.21
CA VAL A 12 0.64 -23.65 11.56
C VAL A 12 -0.37 -23.12 12.58
N ILE A 13 -0.36 -21.79 12.71
CA ILE A 13 -1.39 -20.89 13.28
C ILE A 13 -1.50 -20.80 14.81
N THR A 14 -0.54 -20.10 15.42
CA THR A 14 -0.81 -19.26 16.60
C THR A 14 -0.74 -17.78 16.21
N MET A 15 -1.76 -17.31 15.47
CA MET A 15 -2.03 -15.88 15.28
C MET A 15 -3.53 -15.61 15.50
N THR A 16 -4.01 -15.84 16.72
CA THR A 16 -5.39 -15.48 17.13
C THR A 16 -5.42 -14.56 18.35
N ALA A 17 -4.39 -13.73 18.51
CA ALA A 17 -4.33 -12.72 19.58
C ALA A 17 -3.73 -11.39 19.07
N GLN A 18 -4.36 -10.76 18.08
CA GLN A 18 -4.01 -9.38 17.65
C GLN A 18 -5.26 -8.49 17.50
N ALA A 19 -6.28 -8.70 18.34
CA ALA A 19 -7.48 -7.85 18.33
C ALA A 19 -7.36 -6.62 19.25
N GLN A 20 -6.17 -6.23 19.69
CA GLN A 20 -6.03 -5.08 20.59
C GLN A 20 -4.89 -4.19 20.10
N ASN A 21 -5.26 -2.98 19.69
CA ASN A 21 -4.39 -1.84 19.33
C ASN A 21 -3.99 -1.74 17.85
N VAL A 22 -4.95 -1.35 17.00
CA VAL A 22 -4.63 -0.70 15.72
C VAL A 22 -3.99 0.65 16.03
N THR A 23 -2.69 0.81 15.75
CA THR A 23 -1.93 2.03 16.09
C THR A 23 -1.57 2.87 14.88
N SER A 24 -1.94 2.43 13.68
CA SER A 24 -1.64 3.12 12.42
C SER A 24 -2.72 2.88 11.36
N VAL A 25 -2.81 3.79 10.40
CA VAL A 25 -3.76 3.68 9.28
C VAL A 25 -3.47 2.43 8.43
N ALA A 26 -2.19 2.12 8.18
CA ALA A 26 -1.80 0.93 7.43
C ALA A 26 -2.23 -0.37 8.12
N GLN A 27 -2.10 -0.44 9.45
CA GLN A 27 -2.62 -1.58 10.22
C GLN A 27 -4.14 -1.64 10.18
N ALA A 28 -4.82 -0.49 10.23
CA ALA A 28 -6.28 -0.43 10.12
C ALA A 28 -6.75 -0.97 8.76
N ASP A 29 -6.07 -0.59 7.69
CA ASP A 29 -6.39 -1.05 6.33
C ASP A 29 -6.13 -2.56 6.17
N ALA A 30 -4.99 -3.05 6.68
CA ALA A 30 -4.70 -4.48 6.69
C ALA A 30 -5.74 -5.27 7.49
N ALA A 31 -6.18 -4.75 8.64
CA ALA A 31 -7.23 -5.37 9.45
C ALA A 31 -8.58 -5.42 8.70
N LEU A 32 -8.92 -4.39 7.93
CA LEU A 32 -10.15 -4.39 7.12
C LEU A 32 -10.11 -5.40 5.97
N VAL A 33 -8.94 -5.58 5.34
CA VAL A 33 -8.74 -6.64 4.33
C VAL A 33 -8.91 -8.01 4.97
N GLN A 34 -8.30 -8.24 6.15
CA GLN A 34 -8.45 -9.51 6.87
C GLN A 34 -9.91 -9.75 7.28
N VAL A 35 -10.61 -8.73 7.79
CA VAL A 35 -12.04 -8.81 8.12
C VAL A 35 -12.88 -9.22 6.91
N ALA A 36 -12.59 -8.71 5.72
CA ALA A 36 -13.30 -9.09 4.51
C ALA A 36 -13.07 -10.57 4.15
N SER A 37 -11.82 -11.04 4.26
CA SER A 37 -11.46 -12.44 4.04
C SER A 37 -12.12 -13.37 5.08
N ASP A 38 -12.02 -13.03 6.36
CA ASP A 38 -12.63 -13.78 7.47
C ASP A 38 -14.16 -13.88 7.29
N ARG A 39 -14.82 -12.80 6.85
CA ARG A 39 -16.26 -12.78 6.59
C ARG A 39 -16.64 -13.68 5.42
N ALA A 40 -15.84 -13.68 4.35
CA ALA A 40 -16.06 -14.58 3.22
C ALA A 40 -15.92 -16.04 3.66
N ALA A 41 -14.86 -16.37 4.41
CA ALA A 41 -14.63 -17.72 4.94
C ALA A 41 -15.77 -18.19 5.87
N ALA A 42 -16.23 -17.33 6.79
CA ALA A 42 -17.33 -17.67 7.69
C ALA A 42 -18.66 -17.91 6.94
N ASN A 43 -18.91 -17.18 5.85
CA ASN A 43 -20.08 -17.38 5.01
C ASN A 43 -19.95 -18.65 4.13
N GLU A 44 -18.75 -18.94 3.63
CA GLU A 44 -18.48 -20.17 2.87
C GLU A 44 -18.66 -21.42 3.75
N GLU A 45 -18.14 -21.38 4.97
CA GLU A 45 -18.32 -22.46 5.95
C GLU A 45 -19.81 -22.69 6.28
N PHE A 46 -20.58 -21.61 6.42
CA PHE A 46 -22.02 -21.71 6.59
C PHE A 46 -22.70 -22.32 5.36
N ALA A 47 -22.35 -21.88 4.15
CA ALA A 47 -22.91 -22.44 2.92
C ALA A 47 -22.54 -23.92 2.73
N ALA A 48 -21.35 -24.34 3.16
CA ALA A 48 -20.97 -25.75 3.21
C ALA A 48 -21.81 -26.52 4.22
N SER A 49 -21.99 -25.96 5.42
CA SER A 49 -22.86 -26.53 6.45
C SER A 49 -24.31 -26.65 5.99
N GLU A 50 -24.82 -25.71 5.19
CA GLU A 50 -26.18 -25.79 4.62
C GLU A 50 -26.33 -27.00 3.70
N ARG A 51 -25.36 -27.28 2.83
CA ARG A 51 -25.37 -28.45 1.95
C ARG A 51 -25.32 -29.75 2.76
N GLU A 52 -24.47 -29.81 3.77
CA GLU A 52 -24.35 -30.99 4.65
C GLU A 52 -25.59 -31.21 5.51
N CYS A 53 -26.14 -30.14 6.10
CA CYS A 53 -27.32 -30.21 6.94
C CYS A 53 -28.56 -30.61 6.14
N SER A 54 -28.66 -30.20 4.87
CA SER A 54 -29.76 -30.60 3.98
C SER A 54 -29.80 -32.10 3.70
N ALA A 55 -28.68 -32.82 3.87
CA ALA A 55 -28.61 -34.27 3.70
C ALA A 55 -28.97 -35.05 4.99
N LYS A 56 -29.22 -34.37 6.13
CA LYS A 56 -29.51 -35.02 7.42
C LYS A 56 -31.01 -35.07 7.70
N PHE A 57 -31.44 -36.05 8.48
CA PHE A 57 -32.85 -36.16 8.90
C PHE A 57 -33.29 -34.98 9.79
N PHE A 58 -32.43 -34.52 10.70
CA PHE A 58 -32.68 -33.37 11.57
C PHE A 58 -32.09 -32.07 11.00
N VAL A 59 -32.56 -31.66 9.81
CA VAL A 59 -32.06 -30.47 9.09
C VAL A 59 -32.11 -29.22 9.98
N ASN A 60 -33.24 -28.95 10.64
CA ASN A 60 -33.43 -27.74 11.45
C ASN A 60 -32.42 -27.63 12.60
N ASN A 61 -32.24 -28.69 13.39
CA ASN A 61 -31.26 -28.67 14.50
C ASN A 61 -29.83 -28.47 13.99
N CYS A 62 -29.49 -29.07 12.84
CA CYS A 62 -28.19 -28.91 12.20
C CYS A 62 -27.99 -27.46 11.73
N LEU A 63 -28.98 -26.89 11.04
CA LEU A 63 -28.93 -25.51 10.55
C LEU A 63 -28.87 -24.50 11.70
N ASP A 64 -29.58 -24.72 12.80
CA ASP A 64 -29.55 -23.81 13.94
C ASP A 64 -28.17 -23.78 14.61
N LYS A 65 -27.51 -24.93 14.72
CA LYS A 65 -26.11 -25.00 15.17
C LYS A 65 -25.16 -24.30 14.20
N ALA A 66 -25.35 -24.47 12.89
CA ALA A 66 -24.54 -23.79 11.88
C ALA A 66 -24.74 -22.26 11.90
N LYS A 67 -25.99 -21.80 12.07
CA LYS A 67 -26.33 -20.37 12.23
C LYS A 67 -25.70 -19.79 13.49
N GLU A 68 -25.75 -20.51 14.60
CA GLU A 68 -25.15 -20.04 15.85
C GLU A 68 -23.63 -19.94 15.74
N LYS A 69 -22.97 -20.92 15.11
CA LYS A 69 -21.54 -20.86 14.81
C LYS A 69 -21.20 -19.64 13.95
N ARG A 70 -21.98 -19.38 12.89
CA ARG A 70 -21.84 -18.20 12.03
C ARG A 70 -22.04 -16.91 12.82
N ARG A 71 -23.05 -16.84 13.69
CA ARG A 71 -23.35 -15.66 14.52
C ARG A 71 -22.16 -15.30 15.41
N VAL A 72 -21.60 -16.29 16.11
CA VAL A 72 -20.42 -16.09 16.97
C VAL A 72 -19.21 -15.65 16.15
N ALA A 73 -18.92 -16.32 15.02
CA ALA A 73 -17.81 -15.94 14.15
C ALA A 73 -17.93 -14.51 13.62
N LEU A 74 -19.11 -14.13 13.10
CA LEU A 74 -19.37 -12.78 12.60
C LEU A 74 -19.30 -11.72 13.71
N SER A 75 -19.71 -12.05 14.94
CA SER A 75 -19.61 -11.12 16.07
C SER A 75 -18.16 -10.79 16.42
N ALA A 76 -17.27 -11.80 16.42
CA ALA A 76 -15.83 -11.61 16.65
C ALA A 76 -15.16 -10.82 15.52
N ILE A 77 -15.55 -11.07 14.28
CA ILE A 77 -15.08 -10.31 13.10
C ILE A 77 -15.53 -8.85 13.19
N ARG A 78 -16.78 -8.61 13.61
CA ARG A 78 -17.34 -7.26 13.74
C ARG A 78 -16.62 -6.42 14.78
N ALA A 79 -16.19 -7.00 15.90
CA ALA A 79 -15.40 -6.27 16.89
C ALA A 79 -14.11 -5.70 16.27
N ARG A 80 -13.35 -6.54 15.55
CA ARG A 80 -12.13 -6.11 14.83
C ARG A 80 -12.40 -5.04 13.79
N GLU A 81 -13.51 -5.16 13.05
CA GLU A 81 -13.91 -4.18 12.06
C GLU A 81 -14.22 -2.81 12.68
N VAL A 82 -14.97 -2.81 13.79
CA VAL A 82 -15.36 -1.57 14.48
C VAL A 82 -14.13 -0.83 14.99
N ASP A 83 -13.17 -1.54 15.57
CA ASP A 83 -11.93 -0.94 16.10
C ASP A 83 -11.09 -0.31 14.98
N ALA A 84 -10.89 -1.04 13.88
CA ALA A 84 -10.15 -0.53 12.73
C ALA A 84 -10.83 0.69 12.10
N GLN A 85 -12.16 0.65 11.93
CA GLN A 85 -12.90 1.79 11.39
C GLN A 85 -12.92 2.97 12.36
N HIS A 86 -13.01 2.73 13.66
CA HIS A 86 -12.95 3.78 14.68
C HIS A 86 -11.62 4.51 14.62
N PHE A 87 -10.50 3.78 14.56
CA PHE A 87 -9.17 4.37 14.40
C PHE A 87 -9.09 5.25 13.15
N LYS A 88 -9.54 4.77 11.98
CA LYS A 88 -9.52 5.56 10.74
C LYS A 88 -10.35 6.83 10.82
N ARG A 89 -11.51 6.77 11.49
CA ARG A 89 -12.34 7.96 11.72
C ARG A 89 -11.63 8.95 12.63
N ALA A 90 -11.06 8.48 13.74
CA ALA A 90 -10.32 9.32 14.68
C ALA A 90 -9.09 9.99 14.02
N ASP A 91 -8.28 9.22 13.28
CA ASP A 91 -7.13 9.75 12.52
C ASP A 91 -7.57 10.81 11.50
N SER A 92 -8.64 10.54 10.74
CA SER A 92 -9.16 11.48 9.76
C SER A 92 -9.69 12.78 10.38
N VAL A 93 -10.27 12.71 11.58
CA VAL A 93 -10.70 13.91 12.32
C VAL A 93 -9.48 14.66 12.84
N ALA A 94 -8.54 13.98 13.49
CA ALA A 94 -7.32 14.60 14.00
C ALA A 94 -6.52 15.33 12.91
N ARG A 95 -6.43 14.76 11.70
CA ARG A 95 -5.80 15.41 10.55
C ARG A 95 -6.55 16.68 10.12
N ARG A 96 -7.87 16.63 10.04
CA ARG A 96 -8.69 17.79 9.68
C ARG A 96 -8.60 18.90 10.72
N ASP A 97 -8.61 18.54 12.00
CA ASP A 97 -8.47 19.51 13.08
C ASP A 97 -7.08 20.16 13.06
N GLY A 98 -6.03 19.38 12.76
CA GLY A 98 -4.68 19.90 12.52
C GLY A 98 -4.63 20.89 11.35
N ASP A 99 -5.22 20.54 10.21
CA ASP A 99 -5.28 21.39 9.02
C ASP A 99 -6.06 22.69 9.29
N LEU A 100 -7.16 22.62 10.03
CA LEU A 100 -7.95 23.79 10.43
C LEU A 100 -7.18 24.70 11.39
N ALA A 101 -6.47 24.12 12.36
CA ALA A 101 -5.63 24.87 13.29
C ALA A 101 -4.48 25.57 12.56
N GLU A 102 -3.86 24.91 11.57
CA GLU A 102 -2.81 25.52 10.74
C GLU A 102 -3.36 26.70 9.93
N ARG A 103 -4.52 26.55 9.29
CA ARG A 103 -5.19 27.63 8.56
C ARG A 103 -5.52 28.80 9.47
N ALA A 104 -6.10 28.53 10.64
CA ALA A 104 -6.42 29.57 11.61
C ALA A 104 -5.19 30.37 12.07
N ARG A 105 -4.03 29.70 12.23
CA ARG A 105 -2.77 30.39 12.52
C ARG A 105 -2.33 31.29 11.36
N LYS A 106 -2.32 30.77 10.13
CA LYS A 106 -1.95 31.55 8.94
C LYS A 106 -2.87 32.75 8.75
N ASP A 107 -4.17 32.57 8.93
CA ASP A 107 -5.15 33.65 8.81
C ASP A 107 -4.94 34.72 9.89
N ALA A 108 -4.61 34.32 11.12
CA ALA A 108 -4.27 35.24 12.21
C ALA A 108 -2.97 36.01 11.93
N ASP A 109 -1.94 35.34 11.43
CA ASP A 109 -0.67 35.96 11.04
C ASP A 109 -0.88 36.95 9.89
N GLU A 110 -1.64 36.57 8.86
CA GLU A 110 -1.99 37.45 7.74
C GLU A 110 -2.84 38.65 8.20
N ALA A 111 -3.79 38.43 9.11
CA ALA A 111 -4.58 39.51 9.70
C ALA A 111 -3.70 40.48 10.50
N ALA A 112 -2.74 39.98 11.27
CA ALA A 112 -1.77 40.79 12.00
C ALA A 112 -0.88 41.60 11.04
N LEU A 113 -0.37 40.96 9.97
CA LEU A 113 0.40 41.63 8.92
C LEU A 113 -0.41 42.71 8.20
N ARG A 114 -1.70 42.45 7.94
CA ARG A 114 -2.61 43.42 7.32
C ARG A 114 -2.92 44.58 8.25
N ALA A 115 -3.08 44.33 9.55
CA ALA A 115 -3.30 45.37 10.57
C ALA A 115 -2.04 46.22 10.80
N ALA A 116 -0.85 45.63 10.68
CA ALA A 116 0.42 46.35 10.79
C ALA A 116 0.78 47.16 9.53
N GLN A 117 0.16 46.86 8.38
CA GLN A 117 0.34 47.68 7.18
C GLN A 117 -0.34 49.05 7.36
N PRO A 118 0.36 50.16 7.08
CA PRO A 118 -0.24 51.48 7.19
C PRO A 118 -1.46 51.57 6.26
N ALA A 119 -2.53 52.19 6.77
CA ALA A 119 -3.75 52.42 5.99
C ALA A 119 -3.35 53.06 4.66
N LYS A 120 -3.68 52.38 3.55
CA LYS A 120 -3.47 52.97 2.21
C LYS A 120 -4.17 54.33 2.22
N PRO A 121 -3.51 55.41 1.78
CA PRO A 121 -4.13 56.71 1.74
C PRO A 121 -5.46 56.59 1.02
N ALA A 122 -6.51 57.18 1.60
CA ALA A 122 -7.82 57.21 0.98
C ALA A 122 -7.61 57.65 -0.47
N LYS A 123 -7.98 56.78 -1.42
CA LYS A 123 -8.01 57.21 -2.81
C LYS A 123 -8.96 58.40 -2.83
N GLU A 124 -8.41 59.59 -3.08
CA GLU A 124 -9.20 60.75 -3.49
C GLU A 124 -10.23 60.25 -4.49
N GLU A 125 -11.47 60.70 -4.33
CA GLU A 125 -12.63 60.32 -5.13
C GLU A 125 -12.36 60.64 -6.61
N LYS A 126 -11.61 59.75 -7.26
CA LYS A 126 -11.41 59.78 -8.70
C LYS A 126 -12.78 59.50 -9.27
N ALA A 127 -13.13 60.36 -10.23
CA ALA A 127 -14.31 60.33 -11.09
C ALA A 127 -14.95 58.95 -11.22
N PRO A 128 -16.31 58.88 -11.32
CA PRO A 128 -17.08 57.64 -11.31
C PRO A 128 -16.37 56.57 -12.11
N ALA A 129 -16.15 55.41 -11.47
CA ALA A 129 -15.43 54.30 -12.07
C ALA A 129 -15.93 54.11 -13.51
N PRO A 130 -15.03 54.09 -14.52
CA PRO A 130 -15.46 53.87 -15.89
C PRO A 130 -16.30 52.59 -15.93
N ALA A 131 -17.41 52.63 -16.67
CA ALA A 131 -18.30 51.49 -16.81
C ALA A 131 -17.46 50.24 -17.10
N PRO A 132 -17.77 49.08 -16.47
CA PRO A 132 -16.94 47.89 -16.57
C PRO A 132 -16.73 47.53 -18.05
N SER A 133 -15.54 47.84 -18.57
CA SER A 133 -15.16 47.60 -19.96
C SER A 133 -14.67 46.17 -20.17
N GLY A 134 -15.09 45.25 -19.30
CA GLY A 134 -14.76 43.84 -19.39
C GLY A 134 -15.57 43.18 -20.50
N GLN A 135 -14.97 42.19 -21.15
CA GLN A 135 -15.70 41.28 -22.04
C GLN A 135 -16.96 40.76 -21.35
N ARG A 136 -18.06 40.73 -22.11
CA ARG A 136 -19.34 40.25 -21.60
C ARG A 136 -19.19 38.80 -21.18
N VAL A 137 -20.02 38.36 -20.24
CA VAL A 137 -19.99 36.97 -19.75
C VAL A 137 -20.11 35.98 -20.93
N ALA A 138 -20.96 36.30 -21.91
CA ALA A 138 -21.10 35.53 -23.15
C ALA A 138 -19.80 35.42 -23.98
N ASP A 139 -19.00 36.50 -24.04
CA ASP A 139 -17.72 36.49 -24.77
C ASP A 139 -16.70 35.59 -24.05
N ARG A 140 -16.67 35.63 -22.71
CA ARG A 140 -15.83 34.75 -21.87
C ARG A 140 -16.23 33.28 -21.98
N GLU A 141 -17.52 32.99 -22.02
CA GLU A 141 -18.03 31.63 -22.21
C GLU A 141 -17.68 31.09 -23.60
N ALA A 142 -17.76 31.94 -24.63
CA ALA A 142 -17.36 31.57 -26.00
C ALA A 142 -15.86 31.29 -26.10
N GLU A 143 -15.01 32.12 -25.48
CA GLU A 143 -13.56 31.88 -25.41
C GLU A 143 -13.22 30.60 -24.65
N HIS A 144 -13.91 30.32 -23.54
CA HIS A 144 -13.73 29.09 -22.79
C HIS A 144 -14.13 27.87 -23.62
N ALA A 145 -15.30 27.90 -24.28
CA ALA A 145 -15.74 26.82 -25.15
C ALA A 145 -14.78 26.59 -26.34
N ALA A 146 -14.23 27.66 -26.93
CA ALA A 146 -13.23 27.57 -27.98
C ALA A 146 -11.91 26.95 -27.46
N LYS A 147 -11.49 27.32 -26.24
CA LYS A 147 -10.32 26.74 -25.58
C LYS A 147 -10.50 25.25 -25.32
N ILE A 148 -11.65 24.83 -24.81
CA ILE A 148 -11.94 23.40 -24.57
C ILE A 148 -11.89 22.62 -25.88
N LYS A 149 -12.55 23.10 -26.95
CA LYS A 149 -12.48 22.46 -28.27
C LYS A 149 -11.06 22.33 -28.82
N ARG A 150 -10.23 23.36 -28.62
CA ARG A 150 -8.82 23.33 -29.02
C ARG A 150 -8.03 22.27 -28.25
N LEU A 151 -8.26 22.16 -26.94
CA LEU A 151 -7.62 21.15 -26.10
C LEU A 151 -8.07 19.74 -26.49
N GLU A 152 -9.37 19.52 -26.73
CA GLU A 152 -9.90 18.23 -27.19
C GLU A 152 -9.30 17.81 -28.54
N GLN A 153 -9.15 18.74 -29.48
CA GLN A 153 -8.49 18.48 -30.77
C GLN A 153 -7.01 18.15 -30.61
N GLN A 154 -6.30 18.87 -29.73
CA GLN A 154 -4.90 18.57 -29.41
C GLN A 154 -4.76 17.20 -28.74
N ASP A 155 -5.66 16.87 -27.82
CA ASP A 155 -5.67 15.58 -27.15
C ASP A 155 -5.97 14.43 -28.10
N ALA A 156 -6.92 14.61 -29.02
CA ALA A 156 -7.20 13.62 -30.05
C ALA A 156 -6.00 13.43 -30.99
N ALA A 157 -5.35 14.53 -31.39
CA ALA A 157 -4.16 14.48 -32.26
C ALA A 157 -2.95 13.83 -31.55
N GLU A 158 -2.77 14.06 -30.25
CA GLU A 158 -1.64 13.53 -29.48
C GLU A 158 -1.89 12.17 -28.84
N ALA A 159 -3.12 11.64 -28.85
CA ALA A 159 -3.49 10.38 -28.20
C ALA A 159 -2.60 9.21 -28.64
N ALA A 160 -2.37 9.06 -29.95
CA ALA A 160 -1.52 8.00 -30.50
C ALA A 160 -0.05 8.16 -30.06
N LYS A 161 0.46 9.39 -30.04
CA LYS A 161 1.82 9.70 -29.57
C LYS A 161 1.99 9.40 -28.09
N ARG A 162 0.99 9.73 -27.25
CA ARG A 162 1.00 9.40 -25.81
C ARG A 162 0.99 7.89 -25.59
N ALA A 163 0.13 7.15 -26.31
CA ALA A 163 0.11 5.69 -26.23
C ALA A 163 1.46 5.07 -26.64
N ALA A 164 2.09 5.57 -27.71
CA ALA A 164 3.41 5.11 -28.12
C ALA A 164 4.50 5.42 -27.09
N ASN A 165 4.46 6.60 -26.46
CA ASN A 165 5.40 6.99 -25.40
C ASN A 165 5.25 6.10 -24.15
N VAL A 166 4.03 5.77 -23.75
CA VAL A 166 3.77 4.85 -22.63
C VAL A 166 4.36 3.48 -22.93
N GLN A 167 4.09 2.92 -24.11
CA GLN A 167 4.65 1.63 -24.51
C GLN A 167 6.19 1.66 -24.58
N ALA A 168 6.78 2.74 -25.07
CA ALA A 168 8.23 2.91 -25.10
C ALA A 168 8.84 2.97 -23.69
N TYR A 169 8.17 3.68 -22.77
CA TYR A 169 8.60 3.77 -21.37
C TYR A 169 8.52 2.41 -20.66
N GLU A 170 7.44 1.67 -20.84
CA GLU A 170 7.26 0.33 -20.28
C GLU A 170 8.32 -0.66 -20.80
N LYS A 171 8.61 -0.64 -22.10
CA LYS A 171 9.70 -1.44 -22.70
C LYS A 171 11.05 -1.09 -22.08
N LYS A 172 11.35 0.20 -21.92
CA LYS A 172 12.61 0.66 -21.30
C LYS A 172 12.71 0.25 -19.83
N LYS A 173 11.60 0.29 -19.10
CA LYS A 173 11.52 -0.17 -17.71
C LYS A 173 11.81 -1.67 -17.62
N ALA A 174 11.12 -2.49 -18.40
CA ALA A 174 11.34 -3.94 -18.43
C ALA A 174 12.77 -4.31 -18.85
N GLU A 175 13.36 -3.58 -19.81
CA GLU A 175 14.74 -3.77 -20.21
C GLU A 175 15.72 -3.41 -19.06
N SER A 176 15.48 -2.29 -18.38
CA SER A 176 16.31 -1.86 -17.24
C SER A 176 16.27 -2.90 -16.11
N GLU A 177 15.09 -3.40 -15.76
CA GLU A 177 14.91 -4.46 -14.75
C GLU A 177 15.64 -5.74 -15.17
N ARG A 178 15.53 -6.16 -16.44
CA ARG A 178 16.27 -7.32 -16.97
C ARG A 178 17.78 -7.14 -16.89
N ARG A 179 18.29 -5.94 -17.21
CA ARG A 179 19.73 -5.63 -17.11
C ARG A 179 20.19 -5.67 -15.66
N GLN A 180 19.42 -5.10 -14.73
CA GLN A 180 19.75 -5.14 -13.30
C GLN A 180 19.80 -6.58 -12.78
N THR A 181 18.79 -7.39 -13.05
CA THR A 181 18.77 -8.81 -12.65
C THR A 181 19.96 -9.59 -13.23
N GLN A 182 20.33 -9.33 -14.49
CA GLN A 182 21.51 -9.95 -15.09
C GLN A 182 22.82 -9.52 -14.43
N VAL A 183 22.97 -8.24 -14.09
CA VAL A 183 24.14 -7.72 -13.38
C VAL A 183 24.24 -8.34 -11.99
N GLU A 184 23.15 -8.39 -11.24
CA GLU A 184 23.14 -9.00 -9.90
C GLU A 184 23.43 -10.51 -9.97
N ARG A 185 22.87 -11.23 -10.94
CA ARG A 185 23.22 -12.64 -11.19
C ARG A 185 24.70 -12.82 -11.49
N LYS A 186 25.28 -12.00 -12.37
CA LYS A 186 26.71 -12.08 -12.72
C LYS A 186 27.61 -11.74 -11.53
N LYS A 187 27.23 -10.75 -10.71
CA LYS A 187 27.95 -10.42 -9.47
C LYS A 187 27.91 -11.60 -8.49
N ALA A 188 26.75 -12.22 -8.30
CA ALA A 188 26.62 -13.39 -7.43
C ALA A 188 27.46 -14.57 -7.95
N GLU A 189 27.39 -14.89 -9.24
CA GLU A 189 28.21 -15.95 -9.85
C GLU A 189 29.71 -15.68 -9.71
N ASN A 190 30.15 -14.44 -9.95
CA ASN A 190 31.54 -14.05 -9.78
C ASN A 190 31.98 -14.11 -8.31
N ALA A 191 31.13 -13.73 -7.37
CA ALA A 191 31.41 -13.81 -5.94
C ALA A 191 31.55 -15.27 -5.48
N GLU A 192 30.68 -16.17 -5.93
CA GLU A 192 30.77 -17.60 -5.62
C GLU A 192 32.01 -18.24 -6.26
N LYS A 193 32.34 -17.89 -7.51
CA LYS A 193 33.60 -18.31 -8.15
C LYS A 193 34.83 -17.81 -7.39
N ALA A 194 34.82 -16.57 -6.92
CA ALA A 194 35.91 -15.99 -6.14
C ALA A 194 36.07 -16.69 -4.78
N LYS A 195 34.97 -16.98 -4.08
CA LYS A 195 35.00 -17.77 -2.82
C LYS A 195 35.55 -19.17 -3.05
N ALA A 196 35.05 -19.89 -4.05
CA ALA A 196 35.54 -21.24 -4.37
C ALA A 196 37.02 -21.25 -4.76
N ALA A 197 37.49 -20.23 -5.49
CA ALA A 197 38.92 -20.07 -5.81
C ALA A 197 39.77 -19.79 -4.55
N ALA A 198 39.27 -18.93 -3.64
CA ALA A 198 39.95 -18.66 -2.37
C ALA A 198 40.01 -19.91 -1.47
N GLU A 199 38.93 -20.67 -1.35
CA GLU A 199 38.91 -21.92 -0.58
C GLU A 199 39.86 -22.97 -1.14
N ARG A 200 39.94 -23.11 -2.47
CA ARG A 200 40.91 -24.00 -3.13
C ARG A 200 42.35 -23.54 -2.87
N ALA A 201 42.63 -22.24 -3.01
CA ALA A 201 43.95 -21.69 -2.72
C ALA A 201 44.36 -21.91 -1.25
N GLU A 202 43.45 -21.74 -0.29
CA GLU A 202 43.72 -22.00 1.12
C GLU A 202 43.89 -23.51 1.41
N ALA A 203 43.11 -24.38 0.76
CA ALA A 203 43.30 -25.83 0.87
C ALA A 203 44.65 -26.29 0.29
N ASP A 204 45.06 -25.73 -0.84
CA ASP A 204 46.33 -26.06 -1.48
C ASP A 204 47.52 -25.54 -0.67
N LYS A 205 47.43 -24.34 -0.08
CA LYS A 205 48.41 -23.83 0.90
C LYS A 205 48.56 -24.77 2.10
N LYS A 206 47.44 -25.16 2.73
CA LYS A 206 47.46 -26.09 3.88
C LYS A 206 48.07 -27.44 3.52
N LYS A 207 47.81 -27.96 2.32
CA LYS A 207 48.44 -29.19 1.81
C LYS A 207 49.95 -29.00 1.60
N ALA A 208 50.37 -27.88 1.02
CA ALA A 208 51.79 -27.58 0.82
C ALA A 208 52.55 -27.42 2.15
N GLU A 209 51.95 -26.75 3.14
CA GLU A 209 52.49 -26.61 4.49
C GLU A 209 52.60 -27.97 5.21
N ALA A 210 51.57 -28.82 5.10
CA ALA A 210 51.60 -30.18 5.67
C ALA A 210 52.66 -31.07 5.01
N GLN A 211 52.85 -30.95 3.68
CA GLN A 211 53.90 -31.68 2.96
C GLN A 211 55.31 -31.18 3.32
N ALA A 212 55.50 -29.86 3.49
CA ALA A 212 56.76 -29.29 3.94
C ALA A 212 57.11 -29.71 5.37
N ALA A 213 56.14 -29.74 6.29
CA ALA A 213 56.33 -30.21 7.65
C ALA A 213 56.68 -31.71 7.71
N ALA A 214 56.03 -32.54 6.89
CA ALA A 214 56.32 -33.98 6.80
C ALA A 214 57.69 -34.29 6.17
N ALA A 215 58.18 -33.42 5.27
CA ALA A 215 59.52 -33.51 4.71
C ALA A 215 60.61 -33.10 5.72
N ALA A 216 60.32 -32.12 6.58
CA ALA A 216 61.25 -31.65 7.62
C ALA A 216 61.42 -32.67 8.77
N SER A 217 60.40 -33.49 9.06
CA SER A 217 60.46 -34.52 10.12
C SER A 217 61.15 -35.83 9.71
N LYS A 218 61.59 -35.96 8.46
CA LYS A 218 62.30 -37.14 7.92
C LYS A 218 63.80 -36.91 7.71
N LYS A 219 64.33 -35.79 8.19
CA LYS A 219 65.76 -35.44 8.19
C LYS A 219 66.27 -35.44 9.62
#